data_AF-A0A6I3J7G9-F1
#
_entry.id   AF-A0A6I3J7G9-F1
#
_cell.length_a   1.000
_cell.length_b   1.000
_cell.length_c   1.000
_cell.angle_alpha   90.00
_cell.angle_beta   90.00
_cell.angle_gamma   90.00
#
_symmetry.space_group_name_H-M   'P 1'
#
loop_
_entity.id
_entity.type
_entity.pdbx_description
1 polymer ?
#
loop_
_entity_poly.entity_id
_entity_poly.type
_entity_poly.pdbx_seq_one_letter_code
_entity_poly.pdbx_strand_id
1 'polypeptide(L)'
;MPDYLSVSSLTKYLKLKFDRDPYLERVYLTGQVSNFRKRPSHQYFSLKDEKAVIQATVWAGVYKSLGFELEEGMKLNVIGRVQLYEPSGSYSIIIEKAEPDGIGALAIQFEQLKKKLGDEGLFQDKFKQAIPQFARKIGVVTSPSGAVIRDIITTVSRRFPGREIVLYPTKVQGDGAATEIAQNIRRANERADLDVLIIGRGGGSIEDLWAFNEEEVVRAIFESRIPIISSVGHETDTTLADFVADRRAATPTAAAELATPVTKLDLLSHLKQQENRMSKAMGNRLVYHRERLEKLVHSVIFRQPERLYDAYLQKLDQLQLRMRQSIFEYKHSGEKQTQVLTQRLLACSPAQKIALYQEKLAQQKRLLRSNTAIIYDQKVAEVKRLANSLLLLDTSRIVARGYALLEQNGQVIDSVYKVKKEENVTIQLRDGHLEVEVKDVKTKEI
;
A
#
# COMPACT_ATOMS: atom_id res chain seq x y z
N MET A 1 25.95 93.31 -49.19
CA MET A 1 26.08 93.45 -47.72
C MET A 1 26.34 92.06 -47.18
N PRO A 2 27.31 91.86 -46.28
CA PRO A 2 27.85 90.53 -46.01
C PRO A 2 26.82 89.66 -45.26
N ASP A 3 26.58 88.44 -45.74
CA ASP A 3 25.66 87.43 -45.17
C ASP A 3 26.15 86.82 -43.83
N TYR A 4 27.14 87.44 -43.19
CA TYR A 4 27.79 86.92 -41.99
C TYR A 4 27.67 87.90 -40.83
N LEU A 5 27.05 87.46 -39.73
CA LEU A 5 27.02 88.17 -38.46
C LEU A 5 28.34 87.95 -37.71
N SER A 6 28.86 88.99 -37.07
CA SER A 6 29.97 88.82 -36.12
C SER A 6 29.49 88.03 -34.90
N VAL A 7 30.38 87.25 -34.28
CA VAL A 7 30.09 86.49 -33.05
C VAL A 7 29.54 87.43 -31.97
N SER A 8 30.11 88.62 -31.82
CA SER A 8 29.66 89.65 -30.89
C SER A 8 28.22 90.14 -31.20
N SER A 9 27.86 90.28 -32.48
CA SER A 9 26.52 90.67 -32.90
C SER A 9 25.49 89.57 -32.59
N LEU A 10 25.84 88.30 -32.83
CA LEU A 10 24.99 87.15 -32.52
C LEU A 10 24.76 87.01 -31.01
N THR A 11 25.82 87.10 -30.20
CA THR A 11 25.69 86.99 -28.74
C THR A 11 24.89 88.14 -28.14
N LYS A 12 25.05 89.37 -28.65
CA LYS A 12 24.21 90.52 -28.25
C LYS A 12 22.74 90.30 -28.59
N TYR A 13 22.45 89.74 -29.76
CA TYR A 13 21.08 89.40 -30.15
C TYR A 13 20.47 88.33 -29.24
N LEU A 14 21.22 87.25 -28.93
CA LEU A 14 20.77 86.20 -28.03
C LEU A 14 20.54 86.72 -26.61
N LYS A 15 21.45 87.57 -26.09
CA LYS A 15 21.24 88.21 -24.79
C LYS A 15 19.98 89.05 -24.77
N LEU A 16 19.73 89.85 -25.81
CA LEU A 16 18.51 90.67 -25.92
C LEU A 16 17.24 89.80 -25.98
N LYS A 17 17.33 88.56 -26.50
CA LYS A 17 16.23 87.59 -26.43
C LYS A 17 16.03 87.06 -25.02
N PHE A 18 17.10 86.70 -24.30
CA PHE A 18 17.02 86.26 -22.91
C PHE A 18 16.45 87.35 -21.99
N ASP A 19 16.94 88.59 -22.14
CA ASP A 19 16.54 89.73 -21.30
C ASP A 19 15.10 90.19 -21.55
N ARG A 20 14.54 89.95 -22.74
CA ARG A 20 13.17 90.36 -23.12
C ARG A 20 12.15 89.22 -23.08
N ASP A 21 12.57 88.01 -22.76
CA ASP A 21 11.67 86.86 -22.63
C ASP A 21 11.05 86.84 -21.21
N PRO A 22 9.73 87.06 -21.07
CA PRO A 22 9.06 87.06 -19.77
C PRO A 22 9.23 85.74 -18.99
N TYR A 23 9.45 84.63 -19.69
CA TYR A 23 9.63 83.32 -19.05
C TYR A 23 11.03 83.13 -18.47
N LEU A 24 12.03 83.88 -18.93
CA LEU A 24 13.42 83.80 -18.44
C LEU A 24 13.74 84.83 -17.35
N GLU A 25 12.85 85.81 -17.16
CA GLU A 25 12.93 86.80 -16.08
C GLU A 25 12.75 86.16 -14.70
N ARG A 26 11.92 85.12 -14.57
CA ARG A 26 11.72 84.40 -13.31
C ARG A 26 11.48 82.90 -13.53
N VAL A 27 12.55 82.13 -13.36
CA VAL A 27 12.60 80.68 -13.57
C VAL A 27 12.67 79.95 -12.23
N TYR A 28 11.97 78.82 -12.18
CA TYR A 28 11.99 77.87 -11.07
C TYR A 28 12.81 76.65 -11.49
N LEU A 29 13.91 76.38 -10.81
CA LEU A 29 14.79 75.25 -11.10
C LEU A 29 15.00 74.41 -9.85
N THR A 30 15.05 73.09 -10.05
CA THR A 30 15.46 72.14 -9.03
C THR A 30 16.76 71.48 -9.46
N GLY A 31 17.74 71.42 -8.57
CA GLY A 31 19.03 70.82 -8.92
C GLY A 31 19.90 70.53 -7.71
N GLN A 32 20.88 69.66 -7.90
CA GLN A 32 21.89 69.35 -6.89
C GLN A 32 23.05 70.35 -7.02
N VAL A 33 23.48 70.90 -5.88
CA VAL A 33 24.67 71.75 -5.79
C VAL A 33 25.91 70.93 -6.11
N SER A 34 26.74 71.47 -7.01
CA SER A 34 28.03 70.91 -7.39
C SER A 34 29.07 72.00 -7.60
N ASN A 35 30.35 71.66 -7.42
CA ASN A 35 31.49 72.57 -7.52
C ASN A 35 31.39 73.82 -6.61
N PHE A 36 30.74 73.70 -5.46
CA PHE A 36 30.61 74.77 -4.50
C PHE A 36 31.88 74.91 -3.65
N ARG A 37 32.37 76.15 -3.55
CA ARG A 37 33.42 76.55 -2.62
C ARG A 37 33.02 77.87 -1.98
N LYS A 38 32.95 77.89 -0.64
CA LYS A 38 32.54 79.07 0.13
C LYS A 38 33.50 80.24 -0.14
N ARG A 39 32.95 81.37 -0.60
CA ARG A 39 33.69 82.62 -0.81
C ARG A 39 33.22 83.73 0.14
N PRO A 40 34.04 84.76 0.43
CA PRO A 40 33.67 85.83 1.36
C PRO A 40 32.49 86.70 0.93
N SER A 41 32.19 86.78 -0.38
CA SER A 41 31.16 87.66 -0.94
C SER A 41 30.08 86.88 -1.70
N HIS A 42 30.18 86.82 -3.03
CA HIS A 42 29.25 86.17 -3.92
C HIS A 42 29.58 84.69 -4.03
N GLN A 43 28.54 83.86 -4.05
CA GLN A 43 28.69 82.43 -4.22
C GLN A 43 28.50 82.08 -5.70
N TYR A 44 29.43 81.29 -6.22
CA TYR A 44 29.39 80.74 -7.57
C TYR A 44 29.49 79.23 -7.45
N PHE A 45 28.53 78.52 -8.03
CA PHE A 45 28.49 77.06 -8.06
C PHE A 45 27.68 76.59 -9.26
N SER A 46 27.58 75.29 -9.45
CA SER A 46 26.79 74.71 -10.52
C SER A 46 25.61 73.92 -9.95
N LEU A 47 24.43 74.10 -10.55
CA LEU A 47 23.29 73.24 -10.31
C LEU A 47 23.27 72.17 -11.40
N LYS A 48 23.21 70.91 -10.99
CA LYS A 48 23.16 69.76 -11.89
C LYS A 48 21.89 68.93 -11.69
N ASP A 49 21.42 68.35 -12.78
CA ASP A 49 20.49 67.22 -12.78
C ASP A 49 21.14 66.02 -13.50
N GLU A 50 20.36 65.00 -13.87
CA GLU A 50 20.88 63.80 -14.55
C GLU A 50 21.44 64.07 -15.96
N LYS A 51 21.04 65.16 -16.62
CA LYS A 51 21.28 65.40 -18.05
C LYS A 51 21.97 66.73 -18.36
N ALA A 52 21.90 67.69 -17.46
CA ALA A 52 22.32 69.07 -17.69
C ALA A 52 22.96 69.70 -16.44
N VAL A 53 23.76 70.73 -16.69
CA VAL A 53 24.41 71.53 -15.67
C VAL A 53 24.27 73.00 -16.04
N ILE A 54 23.90 73.84 -15.07
CA ILE A 54 23.82 75.30 -15.23
C ILE A 54 24.66 75.99 -14.15
N GLN A 55 25.36 77.06 -14.54
CA GLN A 55 26.08 77.90 -13.58
C GLN A 55 25.09 78.76 -12.78
N ALA A 56 25.28 78.80 -11.47
CA ALA A 56 24.44 79.52 -10.53
C ALA A 56 25.26 80.56 -9.75
N THR A 57 24.70 81.77 -9.62
CA THR A 57 25.29 82.87 -8.87
C THR A 57 24.32 83.36 -7.81
N VAL A 58 24.80 83.50 -6.57
CA VAL A 58 24.05 84.13 -5.46
C VAL A 58 24.81 85.36 -4.98
N TRP A 59 24.17 86.53 -5.02
CA TRP A 59 24.76 87.77 -4.50
C TRP A 59 24.83 87.76 -2.98
N ALA A 60 25.77 88.53 -2.40
CA ALA A 60 26.10 88.43 -0.97
C ALA A 60 24.92 88.79 -0.05
N GLY A 61 24.09 89.75 -0.46
CA GLY A 61 22.89 90.14 0.27
C GLY A 61 21.84 89.02 0.29
N VAL A 62 21.59 88.40 -0.86
CA VAL A 62 20.63 87.29 -1.01
C VAL A 62 21.12 86.05 -0.26
N TYR A 63 22.42 85.74 -0.35
CA TYR A 63 23.02 84.59 0.34
C TYR A 63 22.84 84.68 1.86
N LYS A 64 23.03 85.88 2.46
CA LYS A 64 22.78 86.10 3.89
C LYS A 64 21.31 85.92 4.29
N SER A 65 20.36 86.18 3.38
CA SER A 65 18.93 86.03 3.63
C SER A 65 18.38 84.61 3.39
N LEU A 66 19.19 83.66 2.91
CA LEU A 66 18.73 82.29 2.65
C LEU A 66 18.38 81.52 3.93
N GLY A 67 18.96 81.87 5.08
CA GLY A 67 18.64 81.24 6.37
C GLY A 67 19.20 79.82 6.56
N PHE A 68 19.95 79.28 5.59
CA PHE A 68 20.69 78.02 5.69
C PHE A 68 22.08 78.15 5.04
N GLU A 69 23.02 77.28 5.44
CA GLU A 69 24.33 77.19 4.77
C GLU A 69 24.25 76.28 3.54
N LEU A 70 24.79 76.74 2.41
CA LEU A 70 24.92 75.92 1.20
C LEU A 70 26.02 74.86 1.39
N GLU A 71 25.72 73.62 1.03
CA GLU A 71 26.66 72.49 1.04
C GLU A 71 26.77 71.81 -0.33
N GLU A 72 27.94 71.24 -0.62
CA GLU A 72 28.15 70.44 -1.84
C GLU A 72 27.26 69.19 -1.79
N GLY A 73 26.56 68.88 -2.89
CA GLY A 73 25.65 67.75 -2.98
C GLY A 73 24.24 68.01 -2.45
N MET A 74 23.96 69.18 -1.89
CA MET A 74 22.63 69.56 -1.43
C MET A 74 21.66 69.74 -2.60
N LYS A 75 20.41 69.24 -2.48
CA LYS A 75 19.37 69.46 -3.48
C LYS A 75 18.53 70.67 -3.12
N LEU A 76 18.35 71.59 -4.07
CA LEU A 76 17.70 72.88 -3.85
C LEU A 76 16.61 73.13 -4.87
N ASN A 77 15.56 73.81 -4.41
CA ASN A 77 14.58 74.49 -5.25
C ASN A 77 14.94 75.97 -5.28
N VAL A 78 15.26 76.50 -6.46
CA VAL A 78 15.74 77.87 -6.63
C VAL A 78 14.81 78.66 -7.54
N ILE A 79 14.64 79.93 -7.20
CA ILE A 79 13.92 80.94 -7.99
C ILE A 79 14.95 81.99 -8.38
N GLY A 80 15.03 82.29 -9.66
CA GLY A 80 15.99 83.25 -10.16
C GLY A 80 15.77 83.62 -11.61
N ARG A 81 16.63 84.48 -12.13
CA ARG A 81 16.59 84.94 -13.52
C ARG A 81 17.73 84.35 -14.33
N VAL A 82 17.45 83.96 -15.57
CA VAL A 82 18.47 83.42 -16.48
C VAL A 82 19.11 84.56 -17.25
N GLN A 83 20.44 84.57 -17.33
CA GLN A 83 21.21 85.60 -18.02
C GLN A 83 22.29 84.99 -18.92
N LEU A 84 22.65 85.70 -19.98
CA LEU A 84 23.74 85.33 -20.89
C LEU A 84 24.97 86.22 -20.67
N TYR A 85 26.13 85.61 -20.40
CA TYR A 85 27.39 86.33 -20.21
C TYR A 85 28.07 86.62 -21.57
N GLU A 86 27.95 87.86 -22.06
CA GLU A 86 28.37 88.28 -23.40
C GLU A 86 29.78 87.87 -23.82
N PRO A 87 30.82 87.95 -22.97
CA PRO A 87 32.19 87.63 -23.40
C PRO A 87 32.41 86.15 -23.73
N SER A 88 31.58 85.25 -23.17
CA SER A 88 31.74 83.80 -23.35
C SER A 88 30.55 83.12 -24.03
N GLY A 89 29.41 83.82 -24.16
CA GLY A 89 28.16 83.23 -24.64
C GLY A 89 27.58 82.14 -23.74
N SER A 90 28.06 81.98 -22.51
CA SER A 90 27.51 81.02 -21.55
C SER A 90 26.29 81.59 -20.83
N TYR A 91 25.27 80.76 -20.59
CA TYR A 91 24.10 81.14 -19.80
C TYR A 91 24.23 80.66 -18.36
N SER A 92 23.65 81.42 -17.44
CA SER A 92 23.70 81.16 -16.00
C SER A 92 22.41 81.65 -15.34
N ILE A 93 22.13 81.18 -14.12
CA ILE A 93 21.04 81.66 -13.29
C ILE A 93 21.57 82.54 -12.15
N ILE A 94 20.97 83.72 -11.97
CA ILE A 94 21.11 84.50 -10.74
C ILE A 94 19.98 84.09 -9.81
N ILE A 95 20.33 83.49 -8.67
CA ILE A 95 19.38 83.02 -7.67
C ILE A 95 18.94 84.22 -6.81
N GLU A 96 17.63 84.40 -6.71
CA GLU A 96 16.98 85.40 -5.87
C GLU A 96 16.40 84.78 -4.59
N LYS A 97 15.94 83.54 -4.67
CA LYS A 97 15.49 82.75 -3.52
C LYS A 97 15.92 81.30 -3.71
N ALA A 98 16.38 80.65 -2.66
CA ALA A 98 16.64 79.22 -2.66
C ALA A 98 16.04 78.62 -1.39
N GLU A 99 15.51 77.42 -1.51
CA GLU A 99 15.01 76.62 -0.39
C GLU A 99 15.58 75.19 -0.54
N PRO A 100 15.98 74.54 0.57
CA PRO A 100 16.31 73.12 0.56
C PRO A 100 15.14 72.33 0.00
N ASP A 101 15.40 71.35 -0.85
CA ASP A 101 14.39 70.38 -1.26
C ASP A 101 14.06 69.52 -0.02
N GLY A 102 13.02 69.91 0.73
CA GLY A 102 12.69 69.44 2.10
C GLY A 102 12.55 67.92 2.25
N ILE A 103 12.42 67.21 1.14
CA ILE A 103 12.45 65.75 1.02
C ILE A 103 13.74 65.17 1.63
N GLY A 104 14.88 65.88 1.54
CA GLY A 104 16.16 65.40 2.07
C GLY A 104 16.23 65.33 3.60
N ALA A 105 15.63 66.29 4.32
CA ALA A 105 15.71 66.35 5.78
C ALA A 105 14.90 65.23 6.44
N LEU A 106 13.68 64.97 5.96
CA LEU A 106 12.83 63.88 6.43
C LEU A 106 13.44 62.51 6.10
N ALA A 107 14.03 62.35 4.90
CA ALA A 107 14.73 61.11 4.54
C ALA A 107 15.92 60.82 5.46
N ILE A 108 16.72 61.84 5.81
CA ILE A 108 17.83 61.71 6.75
C ILE A 108 17.32 61.33 8.15
N GLN A 109 16.27 62.00 8.64
CA GLN A 109 15.67 61.69 9.95
C GLN A 109 15.10 60.26 9.99
N PHE A 110 14.48 59.81 8.90
CA PHE A 110 13.95 58.46 8.79
C PHE A 110 15.05 57.41 8.91
N GLU A 111 16.14 57.55 8.14
CA GLU A 111 17.26 56.60 8.20
C GLU A 111 17.98 56.62 9.56
N GLN A 112 18.11 57.80 10.19
CA GLN A 112 18.65 57.90 11.54
C GLN A 112 17.79 57.17 12.58
N LEU A 113 16.46 57.39 12.57
CA LEU A 113 15.53 56.73 13.48
C LEU A 113 15.43 55.23 13.21
N LYS A 114 15.38 54.82 11.95
CA LYS A 114 15.40 53.41 11.54
C LYS A 114 16.64 52.70 12.06
N LYS A 115 17.81 53.31 11.93
CA LYS A 115 19.05 52.74 12.46
C LYS A 115 19.01 52.64 13.98
N LYS A 116 18.66 53.73 14.68
CA LYS A 116 18.56 53.76 16.15
C LYS A 116 17.62 52.67 16.70
N LEU A 117 16.40 52.59 16.18
CA LEU A 117 15.39 51.63 16.66
C LEU A 117 15.67 50.20 16.18
N GLY A 118 16.35 50.05 15.04
CA GLY A 118 16.88 48.78 14.57
C GLY A 118 17.98 48.22 15.45
N ASP A 119 18.91 49.08 15.91
CA ASP A 119 19.98 48.72 16.85
C ASP A 119 19.43 48.32 18.23
N GLU A 120 18.34 48.96 18.67
CA GLU A 120 17.56 48.54 19.86
C GLU A 120 16.81 47.19 19.66
N GLY A 121 16.67 46.73 18.42
CA GLY A 121 16.07 45.43 18.09
C GLY A 121 14.55 45.42 17.92
N LEU A 122 13.89 46.58 17.84
CA LEU A 122 12.42 46.68 17.76
C LEU A 122 11.84 46.04 16.49
N PHE A 123 12.64 45.89 15.43
CA PHE A 123 12.19 45.32 14.15
C PHE A 123 12.46 43.81 14.03
N GLN A 124 12.98 43.16 15.07
CA GLN A 124 13.32 41.74 15.01
C GLN A 124 12.05 40.87 14.96
N ASP A 125 12.00 39.94 13.99
CA ASP A 125 10.82 39.09 13.77
C ASP A 125 10.43 38.23 14.98
N LYS A 126 11.37 37.95 15.90
CA LYS A 126 11.10 37.16 17.12
C LYS A 126 10.11 37.83 18.08
N PHE A 127 9.94 39.16 18.00
CA PHE A 127 8.99 39.90 18.84
C PHE A 127 7.61 40.02 18.20
N LYS A 128 7.48 39.69 16.91
CA LYS A 128 6.22 39.80 16.18
C LYS A 128 5.24 38.71 16.60
N GLN A 129 4.02 39.11 16.88
CA GLN A 129 2.90 38.26 17.29
C GLN A 129 2.18 37.66 16.08
N ALA A 130 1.65 36.45 16.23
CA ALA A 130 0.86 35.83 15.17
C ALA A 130 -0.55 36.43 15.13
N ILE A 131 -1.04 36.76 13.93
CA ILE A 131 -2.42 37.22 13.75
C ILE A 131 -3.38 36.03 14.00
N PRO A 132 -4.41 36.19 14.85
CA PRO A 132 -5.37 35.13 15.11
C PRO A 132 -6.11 34.70 13.85
N GLN A 133 -6.28 33.38 13.68
CA GLN A 133 -7.01 32.84 12.53
C GLN A 133 -8.50 33.25 12.50
N PHE A 134 -9.07 33.52 13.68
CA PHE A 134 -10.48 33.86 13.86
C PHE A 134 -10.68 35.06 14.79
N ALA A 135 -10.23 36.24 14.36
CA ALA A 135 -10.54 37.48 15.07
C ALA A 135 -12.05 37.69 15.17
N ARG A 136 -12.58 37.77 16.40
CA ARG A 136 -13.97 38.10 16.72
C ARG A 136 -14.17 39.61 16.74
N LYS A 137 -13.22 40.33 17.35
CA LYS A 137 -13.27 41.78 17.50
C LYS A 137 -11.99 42.44 16.98
N ILE A 138 -12.16 43.31 16.00
CA ILE A 138 -11.08 44.01 15.30
C ILE A 138 -11.10 45.47 15.75
N GLY A 139 -10.01 45.94 16.35
CA GLY A 139 -9.80 47.36 16.60
C GLY A 139 -9.28 48.05 15.35
N VAL A 140 -9.71 49.28 15.08
CA VAL A 140 -9.20 50.07 13.94
C VAL A 140 -8.82 51.47 14.41
N VAL A 141 -7.55 51.82 14.29
CA VAL A 141 -7.01 53.15 14.60
C VAL A 141 -6.85 53.91 13.28
N THR A 142 -7.84 54.75 12.96
CA THR A 142 -7.86 55.55 11.73
C THR A 142 -8.81 56.74 11.85
N SER A 143 -8.89 57.57 10.81
CA SER A 143 -9.80 58.72 10.80
C SER A 143 -11.27 58.27 10.68
N PRO A 144 -12.20 58.92 11.40
CA PRO A 144 -13.61 58.52 11.40
C PRO A 144 -14.34 58.78 10.07
N SER A 145 -13.84 59.70 9.25
CA SER A 145 -14.46 60.16 8.01
C SER A 145 -13.76 59.64 6.73
N GLY A 146 -12.84 58.67 6.84
CA GLY A 146 -12.02 58.19 5.73
C GLY A 146 -12.62 57.04 4.89
N ALA A 147 -12.13 56.89 3.65
CA ALA A 147 -12.38 55.70 2.82
C ALA A 147 -11.83 54.41 3.48
N VAL A 148 -10.72 54.53 4.20
CA VAL A 148 -10.02 53.45 4.92
C VAL A 148 -10.95 52.63 5.81
N ILE A 149 -11.71 53.28 6.71
CA ILE A 149 -12.60 52.56 7.62
C ILE A 149 -13.75 51.88 6.86
N ARG A 150 -14.24 52.49 5.78
CA ARG A 150 -15.30 51.90 4.94
C ARG A 150 -14.79 50.66 4.20
N ASP A 151 -13.56 50.70 3.69
CA ASP A 151 -12.92 49.58 3.00
C ASP A 151 -12.71 48.40 3.95
N ILE A 152 -12.25 48.67 5.18
CA ILE A 152 -12.08 47.66 6.22
C ILE A 152 -13.45 47.04 6.58
N ILE A 153 -14.46 47.87 6.87
CA ILE A 153 -15.81 47.39 7.21
C ILE A 153 -16.39 46.53 6.09
N THR A 154 -16.30 46.99 4.85
CA THR A 154 -16.85 46.29 3.68
C THR A 154 -16.15 44.96 3.45
N THR A 155 -14.81 44.94 3.57
CA THR A 155 -14.00 43.74 3.35
C THR A 155 -14.25 42.70 4.45
N VAL A 156 -14.21 43.10 5.72
CA VAL A 156 -14.52 42.21 6.86
C VAL A 156 -15.94 41.66 6.74
N SER A 157 -16.93 42.52 6.46
CA SER A 157 -18.34 42.10 6.33
C SER A 157 -18.55 41.11 5.19
N ARG A 158 -17.85 41.29 4.06
CA ARG A 158 -17.92 40.37 2.91
C ARG A 158 -17.26 39.02 3.21
N ARG A 159 -16.07 39.02 3.84
CA ARG A 159 -15.28 37.80 4.08
C ARG A 159 -15.79 37.00 5.28
N PHE A 160 -16.17 37.69 6.35
CA PHE A 160 -16.67 37.08 7.57
C PHE A 160 -17.76 37.95 8.22
N PRO A 161 -19.03 37.81 7.80
CA PRO A 161 -20.14 38.53 8.41
C PRO A 161 -20.26 38.29 9.92
N GLY A 162 -20.57 39.34 10.69
CA GLY A 162 -20.81 39.24 12.14
C GLY A 162 -19.57 39.44 13.02
N ARG A 163 -18.45 39.93 12.47
CA ARG A 163 -17.31 40.39 13.28
C ARG A 163 -17.56 41.80 13.80
N GLU A 164 -17.14 42.04 15.03
CA GLU A 164 -17.24 43.36 15.65
C GLU A 164 -16.04 44.21 15.25
N ILE A 165 -16.30 45.43 14.79
CA ILE A 165 -15.27 46.40 14.44
C ILE A 165 -15.39 47.57 15.41
N VAL A 166 -14.32 47.84 16.16
CA VAL A 166 -14.24 48.95 17.10
C VAL A 166 -13.34 50.02 16.50
N LEU A 167 -13.93 51.14 16.10
CA LEU A 167 -13.19 52.30 15.63
C LEU A 167 -12.63 53.08 16.83
N TYR A 168 -11.34 53.39 16.77
CA TYR A 168 -10.64 54.38 17.58
C TYR A 168 -10.39 55.60 16.69
N PRO A 169 -11.27 56.61 16.72
CA PRO A 169 -11.13 57.81 15.90
C PRO A 169 -9.81 58.49 16.23
N THR A 170 -8.95 58.63 15.22
CA THR A 170 -7.59 59.14 15.39
C THR A 170 -7.26 60.12 14.26
N LYS A 171 -6.63 61.24 14.60
CA LYS A 171 -5.96 62.11 13.62
C LYS A 171 -4.74 61.39 13.04
N VAL A 172 -4.76 61.15 11.73
CA VAL A 172 -3.73 60.38 11.00
C VAL A 172 -2.71 61.25 10.25
N GLN A 173 -2.83 62.59 10.36
CA GLN A 173 -1.96 63.54 9.65
C GLN A 173 -1.91 64.90 10.35
N GLY A 174 -0.81 65.64 10.16
CA GLY A 174 -0.59 66.97 10.72
C GLY A 174 -0.24 66.96 12.21
N ASP A 175 -0.04 68.16 12.78
CA ASP A 175 0.48 68.33 14.15
C ASP A 175 -0.37 67.59 15.20
N GLY A 176 0.30 66.85 16.08
CA GLY A 176 -0.32 66.06 17.15
C GLY A 176 -0.85 64.68 16.73
N ALA A 177 -0.78 64.31 15.44
CA ALA A 177 -1.24 63.01 14.97
C ALA A 177 -0.50 61.83 15.61
N ALA A 178 0.84 61.90 15.72
CA ALA A 178 1.65 60.82 16.30
C ALA A 178 1.27 60.53 17.76
N THR A 179 1.13 61.56 18.58
CA THR A 179 0.70 61.42 19.98
C THR A 179 -0.71 60.83 20.08
N GLU A 180 -1.64 61.25 19.23
CA GLU A 180 -3.01 60.71 19.22
C GLU A 180 -3.05 59.24 18.79
N ILE A 181 -2.25 58.85 17.79
CA ILE A 181 -2.07 57.46 17.36
C ILE A 181 -1.53 56.62 18.52
N ALA A 182 -0.44 57.04 19.15
CA ALA A 182 0.17 56.32 20.26
C ALA A 182 -0.79 56.19 21.46
N GLN A 183 -1.55 57.23 21.78
CA GLN A 183 -2.57 57.21 22.83
C GLN A 183 -3.70 56.22 22.51
N ASN A 184 -4.21 56.20 21.28
CA ASN A 184 -5.28 55.27 20.90
C ASN A 184 -4.81 53.82 20.83
N ILE A 185 -3.55 53.55 20.47
CA ILE A 185 -2.95 52.20 20.58
C ILE A 185 -2.90 51.77 22.06
N ARG A 186 -2.43 52.65 22.95
CA ARG A 186 -2.40 52.36 24.39
C ARG A 186 -3.81 52.13 24.95
N ARG A 187 -4.78 52.96 24.58
CA ARG A 187 -6.19 52.81 24.95
C ARG A 187 -6.81 51.51 24.43
N ALA A 188 -6.46 51.08 23.22
CA ALA A 188 -6.90 49.79 22.70
C ALA A 188 -6.35 48.63 23.55
N ASN A 189 -5.11 48.72 23.98
CA ASN A 189 -4.44 47.73 24.84
C ASN A 189 -4.97 47.67 26.28
N GLU A 190 -5.75 48.65 26.73
CA GLU A 190 -6.47 48.57 28.02
C GLU A 190 -7.64 47.56 27.97
N ARG A 191 -8.09 47.20 26.77
CA ARG A 191 -9.15 46.20 26.57
C ARG A 191 -8.57 44.81 26.39
N ALA A 192 -9.21 43.84 27.04
CA ALA A 192 -8.86 42.42 26.91
C ALA A 192 -9.67 41.67 25.83
N ASP A 193 -10.66 42.33 25.19
CA ASP A 193 -11.59 41.69 24.26
C ASP A 193 -11.30 41.98 22.77
N LEU A 194 -10.18 42.64 22.46
CA LEU A 194 -9.70 42.84 21.09
C LEU A 194 -8.74 41.73 20.69
N ASP A 195 -8.94 41.15 19.52
CA ASP A 195 -8.09 40.07 19.00
C ASP A 195 -6.97 40.58 18.10
N VAL A 196 -7.21 41.67 17.37
CA VAL A 196 -6.26 42.28 16.43
C VAL A 196 -6.56 43.77 16.28
N LEU A 197 -5.52 44.57 16.06
CA LEU A 197 -5.61 46.01 15.83
C LEU A 197 -5.10 46.34 14.43
N ILE A 198 -5.86 47.12 13.66
CA ILE A 198 -5.45 47.63 12.37
C ILE A 198 -5.13 49.12 12.54
N ILE A 199 -3.94 49.53 12.15
CA ILE A 199 -3.54 50.93 12.10
C ILE A 199 -3.41 51.29 10.63
N GLY A 200 -4.13 52.32 10.19
CA GLY A 200 -4.22 52.58 8.77
C GLY A 200 -4.51 54.02 8.41
N ARG A 201 -3.99 54.41 7.26
CA ARG A 201 -4.30 55.67 6.58
C ARG A 201 -4.46 55.39 5.08
N GLY A 202 -5.17 56.27 4.37
CA GLY A 202 -5.21 56.25 2.91
C GLY A 202 -3.91 56.79 2.29
N GLY A 203 -3.90 57.01 0.98
CA GLY A 203 -2.79 57.66 0.30
C GLY A 203 -2.46 59.05 0.85
N GLY A 204 -1.23 59.50 0.58
CA GLY A 204 -0.70 60.79 1.01
C GLY A 204 0.77 60.94 0.59
N SER A 205 1.31 62.15 0.71
CA SER A 205 2.75 62.38 0.54
C SER A 205 3.56 61.75 1.70
N ILE A 206 4.88 61.70 1.60
CA ILE A 206 5.74 61.22 2.70
C ILE A 206 5.58 62.10 3.95
N GLU A 207 5.41 63.41 3.78
CA GLU A 207 5.17 64.39 4.84
C GLU A 207 3.89 64.08 5.62
N ASP A 208 2.87 63.70 4.85
CA ASP A 208 1.61 63.24 5.35
C ASP A 208 1.79 61.98 6.24
N LEU A 209 2.52 60.98 5.76
CA LEU A 209 2.74 59.71 6.47
C LEU A 209 3.71 59.84 7.66
N TRP A 210 4.32 61.00 7.87
CA TRP A 210 5.40 61.18 8.84
C TRP A 210 5.01 60.86 10.28
N ALA A 211 3.74 61.09 10.65
CA ALA A 211 3.24 60.77 11.99
C ALA A 211 3.45 59.28 12.38
N PHE A 212 3.55 58.38 11.41
CA PHE A 212 3.80 56.95 11.61
C PHE A 212 5.30 56.58 11.69
N ASN A 213 6.20 57.54 11.44
CA ASN A 213 7.64 57.40 11.62
C ASN A 213 8.12 57.93 12.97
N GLU A 214 7.27 58.62 13.73
CA GLU A 214 7.66 59.14 15.04
C GLU A 214 7.93 58.02 16.04
N GLU A 215 8.96 58.20 16.86
CA GLU A 215 9.44 57.21 17.83
C GLU A 215 8.34 56.79 18.82
N GLU A 216 7.46 57.71 19.23
CA GLU A 216 6.36 57.41 20.15
C GLU A 216 5.38 56.37 19.57
N VAL A 217 5.07 56.46 18.27
CA VAL A 217 4.18 55.51 17.59
C VAL A 217 4.86 54.16 17.44
N VAL A 218 6.13 54.14 17.04
CA VAL A 218 6.89 52.88 16.89
C VAL A 218 6.97 52.13 18.22
N ARG A 219 7.24 52.83 19.32
CA ARG A 219 7.27 52.22 20.66
C ARG A 219 5.89 51.75 21.10
N ALA A 220 4.83 52.52 20.85
CA ALA A 220 3.47 52.11 21.16
C ALA A 220 3.03 50.84 20.41
N ILE A 221 3.47 50.67 19.14
CA ILE A 221 3.21 49.45 18.38
C ILE A 221 3.99 48.26 18.97
N PHE A 222 5.29 48.45 19.26
CA PHE A 222 6.14 47.40 19.82
C PHE A 222 5.65 46.89 21.19
N GLU A 223 5.15 47.80 22.04
CA GLU A 223 4.66 47.48 23.38
C GLU A 223 3.23 46.92 23.41
N SER A 224 2.57 46.82 22.24
CA SER A 224 1.20 46.33 22.13
C SER A 224 1.10 44.85 22.50
N ARG A 225 0.12 44.51 23.35
CA ARG A 225 -0.26 43.13 23.68
C ARG A 225 -1.24 42.52 22.67
N ILE A 226 -1.87 43.37 21.88
CA ILE A 226 -2.76 42.99 20.79
C ILE A 226 -1.92 42.99 19.50
N PRO A 227 -2.00 41.95 18.65
CA PRO A 227 -1.27 41.94 17.40
C PRO A 227 -1.74 43.08 16.46
N ILE A 228 -0.78 43.78 15.86
CA ILE A 228 -1.00 44.98 15.04
C ILE A 228 -0.72 44.69 13.56
N ILE A 229 -1.67 45.08 12.72
CA ILE A 229 -1.52 45.12 11.27
C ILE A 229 -1.41 46.58 10.83
N SER A 230 -0.26 46.96 10.25
CA SER A 230 -0.08 48.28 9.65
C SER A 230 -0.57 48.30 8.21
N SER A 231 -1.32 49.34 7.84
CA SER A 231 -1.84 49.58 6.50
C SER A 231 -1.66 51.05 6.09
N VAL A 232 -0.47 51.58 6.36
CA VAL A 232 -0.12 53.00 6.18
C VAL A 232 0.66 53.21 4.89
N GLY A 233 1.72 52.42 4.68
CA GLY A 233 2.57 52.53 3.50
C GLY A 233 1.99 51.87 2.25
N HIS A 234 2.24 52.48 1.08
CA HIS A 234 2.04 51.82 -0.22
C HIS A 234 3.26 50.95 -0.56
N GLU A 235 3.27 50.28 -1.72
CA GLU A 235 4.39 49.41 -2.11
C GLU A 235 5.75 50.13 -2.08
N THR A 236 5.79 51.43 -2.40
CA THR A 236 6.99 52.28 -2.50
C THR A 236 7.37 53.01 -1.22
N ASP A 237 6.41 53.29 -0.32
CA ASP A 237 6.59 54.23 0.78
C ASP A 237 6.40 53.52 2.13
N THR A 238 7.45 52.83 2.60
CA THR A 238 7.40 52.04 3.84
C THR A 238 7.69 52.92 5.06
N THR A 239 6.84 52.86 6.08
CA THR A 239 7.00 53.64 7.32
C THR A 239 7.66 52.81 8.43
N LEU A 240 8.17 53.46 9.49
CA LEU A 240 8.72 52.75 10.64
C LEU A 240 7.64 51.94 11.37
N ALA A 241 6.39 52.43 11.39
CA ALA A 241 5.23 51.66 11.85
C ALA A 241 5.09 50.32 11.11
N ASP A 242 5.32 50.29 9.79
CA ASP A 242 5.27 49.05 9.00
C ASP A 242 6.38 48.06 9.35
N PHE A 243 7.55 48.55 9.79
CA PHE A 243 8.68 47.69 10.19
C PHE A 243 8.46 47.04 11.55
N VAL A 244 7.85 47.78 12.49
CA VAL A 244 7.61 47.31 13.86
C VAL A 244 6.32 46.50 13.99
N ALA A 245 5.33 46.74 13.13
CA ALA A 245 4.07 46.00 13.16
C ALA A 245 4.28 44.49 12.96
N ASP A 246 3.38 43.69 13.54
CA ASP A 246 3.43 42.24 13.43
C ASP A 246 3.21 41.78 11.99
N ARG A 247 2.35 42.50 11.27
CA ARG A 247 2.15 42.34 9.84
C ARG A 247 1.99 43.68 9.14
N ARG A 248 2.60 43.79 7.96
CA ARG A 248 2.39 44.89 7.02
C ARG A 248 1.36 44.47 5.97
N ALA A 249 0.46 45.39 5.65
CA ALA A 249 -0.43 45.35 4.50
C ALA A 249 -0.20 46.60 3.63
N ALA A 250 -0.14 46.41 2.31
CA ALA A 250 0.04 47.54 1.38
C ALA A 250 -1.21 48.43 1.25
N THR A 251 -2.38 47.92 1.64
CA THR A 251 -3.65 48.64 1.56
C THR A 251 -4.55 48.32 2.76
N PRO A 252 -5.50 49.22 3.10
CA PRO A 252 -6.52 48.94 4.11
C PRO A 252 -7.34 47.67 3.83
N THR A 253 -7.62 47.39 2.56
CA THR A 253 -8.31 46.16 2.14
C THR A 253 -7.47 44.92 2.44
N ALA A 254 -6.17 44.94 2.12
CA ALA A 254 -5.25 43.86 2.45
C ALA A 254 -5.10 43.67 3.97
N ALA A 255 -5.17 44.74 4.76
CA ALA A 255 -5.14 44.66 6.21
C ALA A 255 -6.37 43.96 6.78
N ALA A 256 -7.55 44.30 6.26
CA ALA A 256 -8.78 43.57 6.58
C ALA A 256 -8.70 42.10 6.16
N GLU A 257 -8.04 41.80 5.04
CA GLU A 257 -7.85 40.42 4.59
C GLU A 257 -6.93 39.61 5.50
N LEU A 258 -5.85 40.24 6.01
CA LEU A 258 -4.96 39.63 6.99
C LEU A 258 -5.64 39.44 8.35
N ALA A 259 -6.54 40.35 8.75
CA ALA A 259 -7.33 40.25 9.97
C ALA A 259 -8.43 39.16 9.87
N THR A 260 -8.88 38.82 8.66
CA THR A 260 -9.85 37.73 8.41
C THR A 260 -9.25 36.67 7.47
N PRO A 261 -8.24 35.89 7.90
CA PRO A 261 -7.51 34.99 7.00
C PRO A 261 -8.40 33.88 6.44
N VAL A 262 -9.31 33.35 7.26
CA VAL A 262 -10.31 32.34 6.87
C VAL A 262 -11.64 33.01 6.59
N THR A 263 -12.27 32.70 5.45
CA THR A 263 -13.60 33.21 5.13
C THR A 263 -14.71 32.32 5.69
N LYS A 264 -15.92 32.87 5.81
CA LYS A 264 -17.11 32.07 6.15
C LYS A 264 -17.34 30.93 5.15
N LEU A 265 -17.06 31.15 3.86
CA LEU A 265 -17.24 30.15 2.81
C LEU A 265 -16.24 28.99 2.97
N ASP A 266 -15.00 29.27 3.37
CA ASP A 266 -13.99 28.24 3.65
C ASP A 266 -14.45 27.32 4.79
N LEU A 267 -14.98 27.90 5.88
CA LEU A 267 -15.50 27.13 7.01
C LEU A 267 -16.70 26.26 6.61
N LEU A 268 -17.66 26.81 5.87
CA LEU A 268 -18.82 26.06 5.41
C LEU A 268 -18.42 24.91 4.47
N SER A 269 -17.47 25.17 3.57
CA SER A 269 -16.93 24.16 2.66
C SER A 269 -16.21 23.05 3.43
N HIS A 270 -15.40 23.41 4.43
CA HIS A 270 -14.73 22.47 5.31
C HIS A 270 -15.73 21.59 6.08
N LEU A 271 -16.74 22.21 6.71
CA LEU A 271 -17.80 21.48 7.43
C LEU A 271 -18.54 20.50 6.51
N LYS A 272 -18.89 20.93 5.29
CA LYS A 272 -19.55 20.07 4.30
C LYS A 272 -18.65 18.89 3.90
N GLN A 273 -17.35 19.13 3.74
CA GLN A 273 -16.40 18.07 3.44
C GLN A 273 -16.30 17.06 4.59
N GLN A 274 -16.27 17.52 5.85
CA GLN A 274 -16.25 16.63 7.01
C GLN A 274 -17.54 15.81 7.13
N GLU A 275 -18.70 16.43 6.89
CA GLU A 275 -19.99 15.74 6.85
C GLU A 275 -20.00 14.63 5.78
N ASN A 276 -19.56 14.94 4.56
CA ASN A 276 -19.49 13.97 3.46
C ASN A 276 -18.51 12.82 3.79
N ARG A 277 -17.37 13.13 4.41
CA ARG A 277 -16.39 12.11 4.84
C ARG A 277 -16.98 11.20 5.92
N MET A 278 -17.65 11.77 6.91
CA MET A 278 -18.31 11.01 7.99
C MET A 278 -19.39 10.09 7.43
N SER A 279 -20.26 10.62 6.56
CA SER A 279 -21.32 9.84 5.91
C SER A 279 -20.77 8.67 5.11
N LYS A 280 -19.72 8.90 4.30
CA LYS A 280 -19.06 7.84 3.53
C LYS A 280 -18.39 6.79 4.41
N ALA A 281 -17.70 7.21 5.48
CA ALA A 281 -17.06 6.30 6.41
C ALA A 281 -18.09 5.41 7.14
N MET A 282 -19.22 5.99 7.56
CA MET A 282 -20.32 5.25 8.17
C MET A 282 -20.97 4.29 7.18
N GLY A 283 -21.24 4.74 5.95
CA GLY A 283 -21.79 3.90 4.88
C GLY A 283 -20.92 2.67 4.61
N ASN A 284 -19.60 2.87 4.44
CA ASN A 284 -18.66 1.78 4.24
C ASN A 284 -18.65 0.80 5.43
N ARG A 285 -18.74 1.31 6.66
CA ARG A 285 -18.77 0.47 7.86
C ARG A 285 -20.04 -0.37 7.94
N LEU A 286 -21.19 0.21 7.58
CA LEU A 286 -22.47 -0.53 7.51
C LEU A 286 -22.43 -1.62 6.44
N VAL A 287 -21.91 -1.33 5.25
CA VAL A 287 -21.74 -2.33 4.18
C VAL A 287 -20.85 -3.48 4.64
N TYR A 288 -19.68 -3.17 5.21
CA TYR A 288 -18.76 -4.19 5.74
C TYR A 288 -19.42 -5.09 6.80
N HIS A 289 -20.15 -4.50 7.76
CA HIS A 289 -20.85 -5.27 8.78
C HIS A 289 -22.01 -6.10 8.22
N ARG A 290 -22.72 -5.59 7.20
CA ARG A 290 -23.78 -6.31 6.50
C ARG A 290 -23.23 -7.53 5.76
N GLU A 291 -22.17 -7.36 4.98
CA GLU A 291 -21.50 -8.47 4.29
C GLU A 291 -20.97 -9.52 5.28
N ARG A 292 -20.41 -9.07 6.41
CA ARG A 292 -19.93 -9.99 7.45
C ARG A 292 -21.08 -10.76 8.09
N LEU A 293 -22.21 -10.11 8.33
CA LEU A 293 -23.42 -10.76 8.82
C LEU A 293 -23.94 -11.78 7.82
N GLU A 294 -24.06 -11.41 6.54
CA GLU A 294 -24.50 -12.33 5.48
C GLU A 294 -23.59 -13.55 5.35
N LYS A 295 -22.26 -13.36 5.41
CA LYS A 295 -21.29 -14.47 5.43
C LYS A 295 -21.48 -15.39 6.63
N LEU A 296 -21.76 -14.84 7.81
CA LEU A 296 -22.00 -15.64 9.01
C LEU A 296 -23.34 -16.40 8.92
N VAL A 297 -24.41 -15.72 8.50
CA VAL A 297 -25.75 -16.32 8.31
C VAL A 297 -25.70 -17.45 7.27
N HIS A 298 -24.94 -17.26 6.19
CA HIS A 298 -24.74 -18.29 5.17
C HIS A 298 -23.58 -19.25 5.46
N SER A 299 -22.95 -19.19 6.63
CA SER A 299 -21.92 -20.17 6.99
C SER A 299 -22.53 -21.58 7.06
N VAL A 300 -21.78 -22.57 6.58
CA VAL A 300 -22.18 -23.99 6.56
C VAL A 300 -22.53 -24.47 7.97
N ILE A 301 -21.85 -23.96 9.00
CA ILE A 301 -22.07 -24.32 10.40
C ILE A 301 -23.48 -23.93 10.87
N PHE A 302 -24.00 -22.77 10.45
CA PHE A 302 -25.36 -22.34 10.83
C PHE A 302 -26.44 -22.96 9.94
N ARG A 303 -26.12 -23.30 8.68
CA ARG A 303 -27.05 -23.97 7.76
C ARG A 303 -27.20 -25.47 8.03
N GLN A 304 -26.13 -26.12 8.48
CA GLN A 304 -26.04 -27.55 8.73
C GLN A 304 -25.25 -27.81 10.01
N PRO A 305 -25.81 -27.50 11.19
CA PRO A 305 -25.13 -27.69 12.47
C PRO A 305 -24.76 -29.15 12.71
N GLU A 306 -25.49 -30.10 12.12
CA GLU A 306 -25.20 -31.54 12.20
C GLU A 306 -23.81 -31.91 11.65
N ARG A 307 -23.26 -31.14 10.70
CA ARG A 307 -21.90 -31.36 10.17
C ARG A 307 -20.80 -31.24 11.22
N LEU A 308 -21.03 -30.53 12.32
CA LEU A 308 -20.11 -30.52 13.47
C LEU A 308 -19.95 -31.92 14.07
N TYR A 309 -20.96 -32.76 13.93
CA TYR A 309 -21.05 -34.09 14.53
C TYR A 309 -20.78 -35.23 13.55
N ASP A 310 -20.81 -35.01 12.23
CA ASP A 310 -20.55 -36.04 11.21
C ASP A 310 -19.26 -36.83 11.48
N ALA A 311 -18.15 -36.15 11.79
CA ALA A 311 -16.88 -36.79 12.08
C ALA A 311 -16.92 -37.63 13.38
N TYR A 312 -17.68 -37.18 14.38
CA TYR A 312 -17.87 -37.92 15.63
C TYR A 312 -18.77 -39.14 15.44
N LEU A 313 -19.83 -39.02 14.63
CA LEU A 313 -20.70 -40.13 14.25
C LEU A 313 -19.92 -41.19 13.46
N GLN A 314 -19.15 -40.78 12.44
CA GLN A 314 -18.31 -41.71 11.67
C GLN A 314 -17.27 -42.43 12.55
N LYS A 315 -16.68 -41.71 13.52
CA LYS A 315 -15.76 -42.30 14.50
C LYS A 315 -16.48 -43.31 15.41
N LEU A 316 -17.69 -42.99 15.86
CA LEU A 316 -18.51 -43.90 16.67
C LEU A 316 -18.86 -45.18 15.90
N ASP A 317 -19.25 -45.06 14.62
CA ASP A 317 -19.53 -46.21 13.75
C ASP A 317 -18.30 -47.11 13.57
N GLN A 318 -17.13 -46.51 13.30
CA GLN A 318 -15.87 -47.25 13.18
C GLN A 318 -15.49 -47.97 14.47
N LEU A 319 -15.68 -47.32 15.63
CA LEU A 319 -15.42 -47.91 16.93
C LEU A 319 -16.40 -49.07 17.22
N GLN A 320 -17.68 -48.92 16.87
CA GLN A 320 -18.67 -50.00 17.00
C GLN A 320 -18.34 -51.20 16.11
N LEU A 321 -17.94 -50.97 14.85
CA LEU A 321 -17.53 -52.03 13.93
C LEU A 321 -16.30 -52.77 14.46
N ARG A 322 -15.26 -52.05 14.91
CA ARG A 322 -14.07 -52.65 15.53
C ARG A 322 -14.41 -53.46 16.78
N MET A 323 -15.30 -52.94 17.63
CA MET A 323 -15.74 -53.66 18.82
C MET A 323 -16.42 -54.98 18.44
N ARG A 324 -17.37 -54.94 17.49
CA ARG A 324 -18.07 -56.15 17.02
C ARG A 324 -17.12 -57.17 16.41
N GLN A 325 -16.17 -56.73 15.57
CA GLN A 325 -15.16 -57.59 14.97
C GLN A 325 -14.29 -58.25 16.05
N SER A 326 -13.78 -57.46 17.00
CA SER A 326 -12.94 -57.99 18.09
C SER A 326 -13.67 -59.00 18.97
N ILE A 327 -14.95 -58.77 19.28
CA ILE A 327 -15.79 -59.73 20.01
C ILE A 327 -15.96 -61.03 19.23
N PHE A 328 -16.23 -60.95 17.92
CA PHE A 328 -16.42 -62.13 17.08
C PHE A 328 -15.12 -62.93 16.92
N GLU A 329 -14.00 -62.25 16.68
CA GLU A 329 -12.67 -62.87 16.61
C GLU A 329 -12.29 -63.55 17.92
N TYR A 330 -12.53 -62.90 19.06
CA TYR A 330 -12.28 -63.47 20.38
C TYR A 330 -13.09 -64.75 20.60
N LYS A 331 -14.40 -64.71 20.32
CA LYS A 331 -15.28 -65.87 20.42
C LYS A 331 -14.82 -67.00 19.51
N HIS A 332 -14.54 -66.70 18.24
CA HIS A 332 -14.16 -67.72 17.26
C HIS A 332 -12.79 -68.34 17.54
N SER A 333 -11.84 -67.55 18.05
CA SER A 333 -10.55 -68.04 18.55
C SER A 333 -10.73 -68.99 19.72
N GLY A 334 -11.59 -68.62 20.68
CA GLY A 334 -11.97 -69.49 21.81
C GLY A 334 -12.60 -70.81 21.35
N GLU A 335 -13.57 -70.76 20.43
CA GLU A 335 -14.20 -71.96 19.84
C GLU A 335 -13.17 -72.86 19.14
N LYS A 336 -12.29 -72.30 18.30
CA LYS A 336 -11.21 -73.05 17.66
C LYS A 336 -10.28 -73.71 18.67
N GLN A 337 -9.88 -72.99 19.72
CA GLN A 337 -9.03 -73.52 20.77
C GLN A 337 -9.71 -74.69 21.50
N THR A 338 -11.00 -74.55 21.83
CA THR A 338 -11.78 -75.64 22.44
C THR A 338 -11.92 -76.84 21.50
N GLN A 339 -12.14 -76.62 20.20
CA GLN A 339 -12.25 -77.69 19.21
C GLN A 339 -10.93 -78.47 19.07
N VAL A 340 -9.80 -77.76 19.01
CA VAL A 340 -8.47 -78.38 18.96
C VAL A 340 -8.19 -79.19 20.23
N LEU A 341 -8.49 -78.64 21.41
CA LEU A 341 -8.34 -79.35 22.68
C LEU A 341 -9.24 -80.59 22.75
N THR A 342 -10.48 -80.48 22.26
CA THR A 342 -11.43 -81.60 22.21
C THR A 342 -10.95 -82.68 21.24
N GLN A 343 -10.46 -82.32 20.06
CA GLN A 343 -9.88 -83.28 19.10
C GLN A 343 -8.64 -83.97 19.67
N ARG A 344 -7.76 -83.24 20.37
CA ARG A 344 -6.61 -83.84 21.06
C ARG A 344 -7.04 -84.83 22.12
N LEU A 345 -8.04 -84.47 22.94
CA LEU A 345 -8.58 -85.35 23.96
C LEU A 345 -9.18 -86.63 23.35
N LEU A 346 -9.97 -86.49 22.27
CA LEU A 346 -10.56 -87.62 21.55
C LEU A 346 -9.50 -88.51 20.89
N ALA A 347 -8.47 -87.94 20.27
CA ALA A 347 -7.38 -88.69 19.65
C ALA A 347 -6.55 -89.49 20.67
N CYS A 348 -6.44 -89.00 21.91
CA CYS A 348 -5.83 -89.70 23.03
C CYS A 348 -6.76 -90.73 23.67
N SER A 349 -8.04 -90.80 23.31
CA SER A 349 -9.01 -91.71 23.91
C SER A 349 -8.65 -93.17 23.59
N PRO A 350 -8.39 -94.01 24.62
CA PRO A 350 -8.12 -95.43 24.43
C PRO A 350 -9.26 -96.16 23.70
N ALA A 351 -10.51 -95.73 23.91
CA ALA A 351 -11.69 -96.35 23.31
C ALA A 351 -11.68 -96.29 21.77
N GLN A 352 -11.31 -95.14 21.18
CA GLN A 352 -11.24 -94.99 19.72
C GLN A 352 -10.08 -95.81 19.13
N LYS A 353 -8.92 -95.85 19.81
CA LYS A 353 -7.80 -96.71 19.38
C LYS A 353 -8.17 -98.19 19.43
N ILE A 354 -8.84 -98.63 20.49
CA ILE A 354 -9.30 -100.02 20.63
C ILE A 354 -10.28 -100.38 19.51
N ALA A 355 -11.27 -99.53 19.21
CA ALA A 355 -12.22 -99.77 18.13
C ALA A 355 -11.52 -99.89 16.75
N LEU A 356 -10.59 -98.98 16.44
CA LEU A 356 -9.81 -99.04 15.20
C LEU A 356 -8.98 -100.32 15.10
N TYR A 357 -8.34 -100.75 16.20
CA TYR A 357 -7.57 -101.99 16.21
C TYR A 357 -8.45 -103.24 16.10
N GLN A 358 -9.64 -103.24 16.71
CA GLN A 358 -10.61 -104.32 16.55
C GLN A 358 -11.11 -104.45 15.10
N GLU A 359 -11.38 -103.34 14.43
CA GLU A 359 -11.77 -103.32 13.03
C GLU A 359 -10.65 -103.81 12.12
N LYS A 360 -9.41 -103.32 12.31
CA LYS A 360 -8.23 -103.81 11.58
C LYS A 360 -8.01 -105.31 11.79
N LEU A 361 -8.16 -105.80 13.02
CA LEU A 361 -8.04 -107.22 13.33
C LEU A 361 -9.11 -108.04 12.60
N ALA A 362 -10.36 -107.56 12.57
CA ALA A 362 -11.45 -108.21 11.86
C ALA A 362 -11.20 -108.26 10.34
N GLN A 363 -10.72 -107.16 9.75
CA GLN A 363 -10.36 -107.07 8.34
C GLN A 363 -9.21 -108.02 8.00
N GLN A 364 -8.14 -108.02 8.79
CA GLN A 364 -6.99 -108.91 8.60
C GLN A 364 -7.39 -110.38 8.73
N LYS A 365 -8.25 -110.73 9.70
CA LYS A 365 -8.80 -112.10 9.83
C LYS A 365 -9.62 -112.51 8.61
N ARG A 366 -10.42 -111.61 8.03
CA ARG A 366 -11.18 -111.89 6.80
C ARG A 366 -10.26 -112.11 5.61
N LEU A 367 -9.28 -111.22 5.40
CA LEU A 367 -8.28 -111.32 4.33
C LEU A 367 -7.45 -112.61 4.44
N LEU A 368 -7.04 -112.97 5.66
CA LEU A 368 -6.33 -114.23 5.91
C LEU A 368 -7.19 -115.42 5.49
N ARG A 369 -8.44 -115.49 5.97
CA ARG A 369 -9.37 -116.59 5.64
C ARG A 369 -9.63 -116.72 4.15
N SER A 370 -9.88 -115.61 3.45
CA SER A 370 -10.11 -115.63 2.01
C SER A 370 -8.88 -116.08 1.23
N ASN A 371 -7.69 -115.58 1.59
CA ASN A 371 -6.45 -115.97 0.93
C ASN A 371 -6.12 -117.45 1.19
N THR A 372 -6.30 -117.92 2.42
CA THR A 372 -6.09 -119.34 2.76
C THR A 372 -7.06 -120.23 2.00
N ALA A 373 -8.33 -119.84 1.85
CA ALA A 373 -9.32 -120.61 1.08
C ALA A 373 -8.92 -120.70 -0.41
N ILE A 374 -8.49 -119.59 -1.02
CA ILE A 374 -8.02 -119.57 -2.42
C ILE A 374 -6.80 -120.51 -2.59
N ILE A 375 -5.80 -120.41 -1.70
CA ILE A 375 -4.61 -121.26 -1.76
C ILE A 375 -4.98 -122.74 -1.57
N TYR A 376 -5.90 -123.03 -0.65
CA TYR A 376 -6.37 -124.39 -0.39
C TYR A 376 -7.07 -124.98 -1.62
N ASP A 377 -8.01 -124.25 -2.23
CA ASP A 377 -8.74 -124.71 -3.40
C ASP A 377 -7.82 -124.94 -4.61
N GLN A 378 -6.83 -124.08 -4.80
CA GLN A 378 -5.79 -124.27 -5.82
C GLN A 378 -5.00 -125.57 -5.60
N LYS A 379 -4.59 -125.85 -4.35
CA LYS A 379 -3.86 -127.07 -4.02
C LYS A 379 -4.71 -128.33 -4.19
N VAL A 380 -5.99 -128.28 -3.81
CA VAL A 380 -6.94 -129.39 -4.03
C VAL A 380 -7.14 -129.66 -5.53
N ALA A 381 -7.29 -128.60 -6.34
CA ALA A 381 -7.43 -128.73 -7.79
C ALA A 381 -6.16 -129.32 -8.44
N GLU A 382 -4.97 -128.91 -7.98
CA GLU A 382 -3.69 -129.43 -8.42
C GLU A 382 -3.56 -130.94 -8.15
N VAL A 383 -3.93 -131.38 -6.94
CA VAL A 383 -3.92 -132.81 -6.55
C VAL A 383 -4.91 -133.63 -7.41
N LYS A 384 -6.14 -133.12 -7.61
CA LYS A 384 -7.13 -133.80 -8.47
C LYS A 384 -6.65 -133.96 -9.91
N ARG A 385 -6.00 -132.92 -10.45
CA ARG A 385 -5.42 -132.96 -11.80
C ARG A 385 -4.34 -134.04 -11.90
N LEU A 386 -3.41 -134.08 -10.95
CA LEU A 386 -2.33 -135.07 -10.91
C LEU A 386 -2.87 -136.50 -10.78
N ALA A 387 -3.90 -136.72 -9.95
CA ALA A 387 -4.53 -138.03 -9.78
C ALA A 387 -5.20 -138.53 -11.08
N ASN A 388 -5.91 -137.64 -11.80
CA ASN A 388 -6.54 -138.00 -13.08
C ASN A 388 -5.51 -138.31 -14.17
N SER A 389 -4.38 -137.60 -14.21
CA SER A 389 -3.28 -137.90 -15.15
C SER A 389 -2.66 -139.28 -14.89
N LEU A 390 -2.52 -139.68 -13.62
CA LEU A 390 -2.02 -141.00 -13.25
C LEU A 390 -2.94 -142.13 -13.75
N LEU A 391 -4.27 -141.93 -13.63
CA LEU A 391 -5.31 -142.89 -14.02
C LEU A 391 -5.36 -143.17 -15.53
N LEU A 392 -4.89 -142.25 -16.38
CA LEU A 392 -4.91 -142.40 -17.84
C LEU A 392 -3.76 -143.28 -18.38
N LEU A 393 -2.74 -143.57 -17.58
CA LEU A 393 -1.54 -144.30 -18.00
C LEU A 393 -1.56 -145.81 -17.68
N ASP A 394 -2.66 -146.34 -17.12
CA ASP A 394 -2.77 -147.75 -16.70
C ASP A 394 -3.35 -148.64 -17.83
N THR A 395 -2.49 -149.46 -18.45
CA THR A 395 -2.79 -150.30 -19.63
C THR A 395 -3.70 -151.49 -19.34
N SER A 396 -3.83 -151.90 -18.07
CA SER A 396 -4.67 -153.03 -17.64
C SER A 396 -6.17 -152.82 -17.91
N ARG A 397 -6.61 -151.57 -18.08
CA ARG A 397 -8.02 -151.21 -18.36
C ARG A 397 -8.39 -151.15 -19.84
N ILE A 398 -7.44 -151.25 -20.77
CA ILE A 398 -7.73 -151.27 -22.21
C ILE A 398 -8.40 -152.60 -22.59
N VAL A 399 -7.91 -153.72 -22.04
CA VAL A 399 -8.49 -155.07 -22.21
C VAL A 399 -9.85 -155.19 -21.50
N ALA A 400 -10.06 -154.46 -20.40
CA ALA A 400 -11.33 -154.44 -19.67
C ALA A 400 -12.49 -153.74 -20.40
N ARG A 401 -12.19 -152.94 -21.45
CA ARG A 401 -13.19 -152.21 -22.26
C ARG A 401 -13.74 -153.01 -23.45
N GLY A 402 -13.42 -154.31 -23.55
CA GLY A 402 -13.99 -155.20 -24.57
C GLY A 402 -13.19 -155.27 -25.88
N TYR A 403 -11.96 -154.77 -25.89
CA TYR A 403 -11.03 -154.93 -27.01
C TYR A 403 -10.20 -156.19 -26.83
N ALA A 404 -10.09 -157.00 -27.89
CA ALA A 404 -9.29 -158.22 -27.92
C ALA A 404 -7.87 -157.92 -28.40
N LEU A 405 -6.88 -158.56 -27.78
CA LEU A 405 -5.48 -158.44 -28.18
C LEU A 405 -5.12 -159.62 -29.09
N LEU A 406 -4.65 -159.36 -30.30
CA LEU A 406 -4.16 -160.41 -31.21
C LEU A 406 -2.68 -160.65 -30.95
N GLU A 407 -2.29 -161.89 -30.65
CA GLU A 407 -0.92 -162.29 -30.41
C GLU A 407 -0.51 -163.46 -31.30
N GLN A 408 0.75 -163.46 -31.75
CA GLN A 408 1.38 -164.62 -32.40
C GLN A 408 2.78 -164.79 -31.79
N ASN A 409 3.08 -165.99 -31.30
CA ASN A 409 4.34 -166.30 -30.60
C ASN A 409 4.68 -165.33 -29.44
N GLY A 410 3.67 -164.84 -28.71
CA GLY A 410 3.85 -163.95 -27.56
C GLY A 410 4.12 -162.47 -27.87
N GLN A 411 3.90 -162.02 -29.12
CA GLN A 411 3.95 -160.60 -29.50
C GLN A 411 2.61 -160.12 -30.06
N VAL A 412 2.21 -158.92 -29.66
CA VAL A 412 0.97 -158.27 -30.10
C VAL A 412 1.08 -157.85 -31.56
N ILE A 413 0.13 -158.30 -32.37
CA ILE A 413 0.00 -157.91 -33.77
C ILE A 413 -0.97 -156.73 -33.86
N ASP A 414 -0.43 -155.60 -34.28
CA ASP A 414 -1.12 -154.31 -34.43
C ASP A 414 -1.55 -154.02 -35.89
N SER A 415 -1.20 -154.88 -36.84
CA SER A 415 -1.39 -154.62 -38.27
C SER A 415 -1.66 -155.87 -39.08
N VAL A 416 -2.64 -155.79 -39.99
CA VAL A 416 -3.13 -156.90 -40.83
C VAL A 416 -2.09 -157.42 -41.82
N TYR A 417 -1.07 -156.62 -42.18
CA TYR A 417 0.01 -157.05 -43.10
C TYR A 417 0.95 -158.10 -42.52
N LYS A 418 0.95 -158.28 -41.19
CA LYS A 418 1.85 -159.23 -40.51
C LYS A 418 1.32 -160.67 -40.50
N VAL A 419 0.14 -160.92 -41.06
CA VAL A 419 -0.54 -162.23 -40.99
C VAL A 419 -0.75 -162.78 -42.40
N LYS A 420 -0.33 -164.03 -42.67
CA LYS A 420 -0.54 -164.69 -43.96
C LYS A 420 -1.72 -165.67 -43.94
N LYS A 421 -2.23 -165.99 -45.13
CA LYS A 421 -3.36 -166.90 -45.35
C LYS A 421 -2.93 -168.34 -45.01
N GLU A 422 -3.75 -169.05 -44.22
CA GLU A 422 -3.52 -170.39 -43.61
C GLU A 422 -2.55 -170.43 -42.40
N GLU A 423 -2.30 -169.32 -41.71
CA GLU A 423 -1.54 -169.31 -40.42
C GLU A 423 -2.46 -169.30 -39.19
N ASN A 424 -2.00 -169.90 -38.09
CA ASN A 424 -2.69 -169.88 -36.78
C ASN A 424 -2.26 -168.67 -35.93
N VAL A 425 -3.24 -167.96 -35.35
CA VAL A 425 -3.04 -166.79 -34.47
C VAL A 425 -3.86 -166.94 -33.17
N THR A 426 -3.35 -166.41 -32.06
CA THR A 426 -4.02 -166.46 -30.75
C THR A 426 -4.70 -165.13 -30.43
N ILE A 427 -5.99 -165.14 -30.12
CA ILE A 427 -6.73 -163.95 -29.67
C ILE A 427 -6.91 -164.03 -28.16
N GLN A 428 -6.38 -163.03 -27.44
CA GLN A 428 -6.54 -162.88 -26.00
C GLN A 428 -7.73 -161.97 -25.69
N LEU A 429 -8.72 -162.52 -25.01
CA LEU A 429 -9.92 -161.86 -24.54
C LEU A 429 -9.90 -161.77 -23.02
N ARG A 430 -10.78 -160.93 -22.46
CA ARG A 430 -10.93 -160.68 -21.02
C ARG A 430 -10.97 -161.96 -20.17
N ASP A 431 -11.51 -163.04 -20.73
CA ASP A 431 -11.85 -164.25 -19.99
C ASP A 431 -11.13 -165.52 -20.54
N GLY A 432 -10.24 -165.41 -21.53
CA GLY A 432 -9.54 -166.56 -22.12
C GLY A 432 -8.81 -166.29 -23.44
N HIS A 433 -8.20 -167.33 -24.02
CA HIS A 433 -7.51 -167.27 -25.31
C HIS A 433 -8.13 -168.23 -26.33
N LEU A 434 -8.17 -167.83 -27.60
CA LEU A 434 -8.68 -168.62 -28.73
C LEU A 434 -7.58 -168.76 -29.79
N GLU A 435 -7.31 -169.98 -30.25
CA GLU A 435 -6.46 -170.22 -31.43
C GLU A 435 -7.32 -170.30 -32.67
N VAL A 436 -6.97 -169.51 -33.70
CA VAL A 436 -7.78 -169.34 -34.90
C VAL A 436 -6.91 -169.38 -36.14
N GLU A 437 -7.35 -170.11 -37.16
CA GLU A 437 -6.67 -170.21 -38.46
C GLU A 437 -7.22 -169.19 -39.46
N VAL A 438 -6.32 -168.49 -40.14
CA VAL A 438 -6.67 -167.33 -40.98
C VAL A 438 -7.06 -167.77 -42.39
N LYS A 439 -8.38 -167.81 -42.66
CA LYS A 439 -8.92 -168.30 -43.95
C LYS A 439 -8.83 -167.32 -45.12
N ASP A 440 -8.86 -166.01 -44.89
CA ASP A 440 -8.72 -165.00 -45.96
C ASP A 440 -8.30 -163.66 -45.36
N VAL A 441 -7.30 -163.01 -45.95
CA VAL A 441 -6.84 -161.68 -45.50
C VAL A 441 -7.21 -160.67 -46.58
N LYS A 442 -8.16 -159.79 -46.28
CA LYS A 442 -8.54 -158.66 -47.15
C LYS A 442 -8.18 -157.36 -46.47
N THR A 443 -7.20 -156.67 -47.03
CA THR A 443 -6.81 -155.33 -46.61
C THR A 443 -7.73 -154.30 -47.28
N LYS A 444 -8.46 -153.55 -46.46
CA LYS A 444 -8.93 -152.20 -46.82
C LYS A 444 -8.11 -151.23 -45.99
N GLU A 445 -7.60 -150.17 -46.62
CA GLU A 445 -7.05 -149.04 -45.88
C GLU A 445 -8.17 -148.46 -45.00
N ILE A 446 -7.90 -148.40 -43.69
CA ILE A 446 -8.74 -147.77 -42.66
C ILE A 446 -8.13 -146.42 -42.31
#